data_AF-A0A196QL80-F1
#
_entry.id   AF-A0A196QL80-F1
#
_cell.length_a   1.000
_cell.length_b   1.000
_cell.length_c   1.000
_cell.angle_alpha   90.00
_cell.angle_beta   90.00
_cell.angle_gamma   90.00
#
_symmetry.space_group_name_H-M   'P 1'
#
loop_
_entity.id
_entity.type
_entity.pdbx_description
1 polymer ?
#
loop_
_entity_poly.entity_id
_entity_poly.type
_entity_poly.pdbx_seq_one_letter_code
_entity_poly.pdbx_strand_id
1 'polypeptide(L)'
;MPVKYVRGHKKALAVSGVILAIVLTLFPMIYRTSAFGSDAWGLTVIALLDPEEMPWSPFDSDSLAIRPAVAYWLLMHSDWPYERCGKAMSAMGGCSQPLINFVGASLDTHDADSIMRRRGYALLRHFAARGEPVNGYYHGLAPVHEAVLYANIDYLHALLRLGADPELPIDSPEKAFHGFNAFEFAAFLESRNQEAYRDFRRELEAYAHQTHFSSGVPN
;
A
#
# COMPACT_ATOMS: atom_id res chain seq x y z
N MET A 1 -51.95 -7.06 -37.96
CA MET A 1 -50.89 -6.41 -37.15
C MET A 1 -50.13 -7.31 -36.13
N PRO A 2 -50.21 -8.67 -36.08
CA PRO A 2 -49.53 -9.44 -35.02
C PRO A 2 -48.04 -9.76 -35.29
N VAL A 3 -47.62 -9.79 -36.57
CA VAL A 3 -46.26 -10.21 -36.97
C VAL A 3 -45.17 -9.23 -36.52
N LYS A 4 -45.45 -7.91 -36.49
CA LYS A 4 -44.52 -6.89 -35.99
C LYS A 4 -44.33 -6.98 -34.48
N TYR A 5 -45.41 -7.30 -33.73
CA TYR A 5 -45.41 -7.42 -32.27
C TYR A 5 -44.58 -8.63 -31.79
N VAL A 6 -44.78 -9.80 -32.40
CA VAL A 6 -44.02 -11.03 -32.08
C VAL A 6 -42.54 -10.90 -32.44
N ARG A 7 -42.21 -10.21 -33.55
CA ARG A 7 -40.82 -9.95 -33.96
C ARG A 7 -40.11 -8.97 -33.02
N GLY A 8 -40.83 -8.00 -32.44
CA GLY A 8 -40.34 -7.10 -31.40
C GLY A 8 -40.00 -7.83 -30.10
N HIS A 9 -40.89 -8.71 -29.63
CA HIS A 9 -40.68 -9.51 -28.42
C HIS A 9 -39.49 -10.47 -28.53
N LYS A 10 -39.31 -11.14 -29.68
CA LYS A 10 -38.15 -12.03 -29.91
C LYS A 10 -36.82 -11.26 -29.90
N LYS A 11 -36.80 -10.05 -30.47
CA LYS A 11 -35.63 -9.18 -30.41
C LYS A 11 -35.35 -8.70 -28.99
N ALA A 12 -36.38 -8.30 -28.25
CA ALA A 12 -36.25 -7.89 -26.85
C ALA A 12 -35.72 -9.03 -25.96
N LEU A 13 -36.25 -10.25 -26.11
CA LEU A 13 -35.76 -11.43 -25.38
C LEU A 13 -34.30 -11.77 -25.73
N ALA A 14 -33.92 -11.68 -27.01
CA ALA A 14 -32.54 -11.92 -27.44
C ALA A 14 -31.57 -10.86 -26.86
N VAL A 15 -31.95 -9.58 -26.88
CA VAL A 15 -31.16 -8.49 -26.29
C VAL A 15 -31.03 -8.68 -24.78
N SER A 16 -32.12 -8.99 -24.08
CA SER A 16 -32.07 -9.28 -22.63
C SER A 16 -31.19 -10.49 -22.32
N GLY A 17 -31.23 -11.54 -23.14
CA GLY A 17 -30.39 -12.72 -23.00
C GLY A 17 -28.90 -12.41 -23.16
N VAL A 18 -28.53 -11.59 -24.16
CA VAL A 18 -27.15 -11.13 -24.37
C VAL A 18 -26.67 -10.26 -23.21
N ILE A 19 -27.50 -9.34 -22.74
CA ILE A 19 -27.16 -8.49 -21.58
C ILE A 19 -26.94 -9.36 -20.35
N LEU A 20 -27.82 -10.32 -20.07
CA LEU A 20 -27.68 -11.22 -18.93
C LEU A 20 -26.38 -12.05 -19.02
N ALA A 21 -26.05 -12.56 -20.21
CA ALA A 21 -24.81 -13.30 -20.41
C ALA A 21 -23.58 -12.40 -20.12
N ILE A 22 -23.56 -11.16 -20.62
CA ILE A 22 -22.47 -10.22 -20.35
C ILE A 22 -22.35 -9.94 -18.84
N VAL A 23 -23.46 -9.65 -18.17
CA VAL A 23 -23.47 -9.38 -16.72
C VAL A 23 -22.93 -10.57 -15.94
N LEU A 24 -23.41 -11.79 -16.22
CA LEU A 24 -22.94 -12.99 -15.53
C LEU A 24 -21.46 -13.28 -15.81
N THR A 25 -20.99 -12.97 -17.01
CA THR A 25 -19.58 -13.16 -17.39
C THR A 25 -18.66 -12.19 -16.66
N LEU A 26 -19.07 -10.93 -16.51
CA LEU A 26 -18.27 -9.90 -15.84
C LEU A 26 -18.45 -9.88 -14.33
N PHE A 27 -19.50 -10.53 -13.80
CA PHE A 27 -19.83 -10.49 -12.38
C PHE A 27 -18.67 -10.89 -11.45
N PRO A 28 -17.90 -11.97 -11.69
CA PRO A 28 -16.78 -12.33 -10.81
C PRO A 28 -15.72 -11.23 -10.73
N MET A 29 -15.34 -10.66 -11.88
CA MET A 29 -14.36 -9.59 -12.01
C MET A 29 -14.84 -8.31 -11.30
N ILE A 30 -16.11 -7.93 -11.48
CA ILE A 30 -16.73 -6.78 -10.81
C ILE A 30 -16.80 -7.01 -9.30
N TYR A 31 -17.20 -8.21 -8.86
CA TYR A 31 -17.28 -8.56 -7.45
C TYR A 31 -15.93 -8.45 -6.75
N ARG A 32 -14.87 -9.04 -7.33
CA ARG A 32 -13.50 -8.93 -6.78
C ARG A 32 -13.03 -7.48 -6.72
N THR A 33 -13.30 -6.72 -7.77
CA THR A 33 -12.96 -5.29 -7.81
C THR A 33 -13.69 -4.51 -6.73
N SER A 34 -14.97 -4.81 -6.51
CA SER A 34 -15.72 -4.18 -5.41
C SER A 34 -15.22 -4.64 -4.04
N ALA A 35 -14.69 -5.85 -3.90
CA ALA A 35 -14.17 -6.34 -2.63
C ALA A 35 -12.92 -5.57 -2.19
N PHE A 36 -11.96 -5.35 -3.11
CA PHE A 36 -10.72 -4.61 -2.83
C PHE A 36 -10.84 -3.11 -3.07
N GLY A 37 -11.51 -2.67 -4.13
CA GLY A 37 -11.65 -1.25 -4.49
C GLY A 37 -12.67 -0.46 -3.67
N SER A 38 -13.18 -1.02 -2.57
CA SER A 38 -14.15 -0.35 -1.69
C SER A 38 -13.53 0.50 -0.59
N ASP A 39 -12.20 0.43 -0.44
CA ASP A 39 -11.44 1.14 0.58
C ASP A 39 -10.03 1.52 0.10
N ALA A 40 -9.34 2.39 0.86
CA ALA A 40 -8.02 2.88 0.51
C ALA A 40 -6.95 1.77 0.52
N TRP A 41 -7.04 0.81 1.44
CA TRP A 41 -6.07 -0.28 1.55
C TRP A 41 -6.14 -1.22 0.35
N GLY A 42 -7.33 -1.67 -0.01
CA GLY A 42 -7.55 -2.53 -1.16
C GLY A 42 -7.35 -1.80 -2.48
N LEU A 43 -7.67 -0.50 -2.58
CA LEU A 43 -7.21 0.30 -3.73
C LEU A 43 -5.70 0.42 -3.78
N THR A 44 -5.01 0.48 -2.64
CA THR A 44 -3.55 0.49 -2.57
C THR A 44 -2.99 -0.83 -3.07
N VAL A 45 -3.57 -1.97 -2.67
CA VAL A 45 -3.22 -3.29 -3.23
C VAL A 45 -3.32 -3.25 -4.75
N ILE A 46 -4.48 -2.85 -5.30
CA ILE A 46 -4.67 -2.82 -6.76
C ILE A 46 -3.69 -1.86 -7.43
N ALA A 47 -3.43 -0.67 -6.85
CA ALA A 47 -2.55 0.34 -7.41
C ALA A 47 -1.09 -0.13 -7.52
N LEU A 48 -0.68 -0.99 -6.59
CA LEU A 48 0.67 -1.54 -6.48
C LEU A 48 0.84 -2.89 -7.17
N LEU A 49 -0.20 -3.46 -7.82
CA LEU A 49 -0.02 -4.64 -8.67
C LEU A 49 0.79 -4.32 -9.92
N ASP A 50 1.55 -5.31 -10.40
CA ASP A 50 2.20 -5.26 -11.70
C ASP A 50 1.13 -5.21 -12.81
N PRO A 51 1.10 -4.16 -13.65
CA PRO A 51 0.15 -4.09 -14.74
C PRO A 51 0.31 -5.19 -15.80
N GLU A 52 1.50 -5.78 -15.94
CA GLU A 52 1.81 -6.82 -16.92
C GLU A 52 1.31 -8.20 -16.46
N GLU A 53 1.29 -8.46 -15.16
CA GLU A 53 0.84 -9.73 -14.59
C GLU A 53 -0.69 -9.83 -14.45
N MET A 54 -1.42 -8.73 -14.68
CA MET A 54 -2.86 -8.69 -14.43
C MET A 54 -3.69 -9.16 -15.65
N PRO A 55 -4.39 -10.31 -15.56
CA PRO A 55 -5.12 -10.88 -16.69
C PRO A 55 -6.31 -10.01 -17.14
N TRP A 56 -6.63 -10.09 -18.43
CA TRP A 56 -7.78 -9.39 -19.03
C TRP A 56 -9.08 -10.22 -19.01
N SER A 57 -8.98 -11.55 -18.89
CA SER A 57 -10.14 -12.40 -18.98
C SER A 57 -10.89 -12.42 -17.64
N PRO A 58 -12.22 -12.25 -17.65
CA PRO A 58 -13.02 -12.19 -16.42
C PRO A 58 -13.10 -13.54 -15.70
N PHE A 59 -12.65 -14.63 -16.33
CA PHE A 59 -12.62 -15.97 -15.77
C PHE A 59 -11.36 -16.25 -14.97
N ASP A 60 -10.28 -15.49 -15.18
CA ASP A 60 -9.06 -15.63 -14.41
C ASP A 60 -9.30 -15.19 -12.97
N SER A 61 -8.70 -15.88 -12.00
CA SER A 61 -8.84 -15.60 -10.56
C SER A 61 -8.43 -14.18 -10.18
N ASP A 62 -7.42 -13.65 -10.87
CA ASP A 62 -6.74 -12.40 -10.53
C ASP A 62 -7.20 -11.23 -11.42
N SER A 63 -8.27 -11.43 -12.19
CA SER A 63 -8.84 -10.37 -13.00
C SER A 63 -9.65 -9.37 -12.17
N LEU A 64 -9.45 -8.09 -12.48
CA LEU A 64 -10.12 -6.94 -11.86
C LEU A 64 -10.64 -5.99 -12.93
N ALA A 65 -11.82 -5.43 -12.70
CA ALA A 65 -12.53 -4.50 -13.57
C ALA A 65 -11.83 -3.13 -13.67
N ILE A 66 -11.02 -2.76 -12.67
CA ILE A 66 -10.14 -1.57 -12.74
C ILE A 66 -8.68 -1.99 -12.82
N ARG A 67 -7.90 -1.20 -13.56
CA ARG A 67 -6.46 -1.41 -13.70
C ARG A 67 -5.68 -0.71 -12.57
N PRO A 68 -4.42 -1.13 -12.30
CA PRO A 68 -3.57 -0.50 -11.29
C PRO A 68 -3.42 1.02 -11.49
N ALA A 69 -3.34 1.47 -12.75
CA ALA A 69 -3.29 2.90 -13.08
C ALA A 69 -4.56 3.66 -12.67
N VAL A 70 -5.73 3.04 -12.80
CA VAL A 70 -7.02 3.64 -12.41
C VAL A 70 -7.15 3.68 -10.89
N ALA A 71 -6.79 2.59 -10.20
CA ALA A 71 -6.78 2.56 -8.74
C ALA A 71 -5.82 3.61 -8.15
N TYR A 72 -4.62 3.72 -8.71
CA TYR A 72 -3.65 4.76 -8.34
C TYR A 72 -4.22 6.17 -8.59
N TRP A 73 -4.82 6.42 -9.75
CA TRP A 73 -5.41 7.72 -10.05
C TRP A 73 -6.54 8.07 -9.07
N LEU A 74 -7.41 7.11 -8.74
CA LEU A 74 -8.49 7.30 -7.77
C LEU A 74 -7.93 7.68 -6.40
N LEU A 75 -6.93 6.97 -5.89
CA LEU A 75 -6.30 7.31 -4.60
C LEU A 75 -5.74 8.73 -4.60
N MET A 76 -5.08 9.14 -5.68
CA MET A 76 -4.40 10.44 -5.75
C MET A 76 -5.34 11.64 -5.93
N HIS A 77 -6.57 11.42 -6.43
CA HIS A 77 -7.47 12.51 -6.87
C HIS A 77 -8.89 12.43 -6.29
N SER A 78 -9.21 11.42 -5.47
CA SER A 78 -10.53 11.22 -4.88
C SER A 78 -10.43 10.98 -3.39
N ASP A 79 -11.33 11.59 -2.62
CA ASP A 79 -11.52 11.30 -1.19
C ASP A 79 -12.33 10.02 -0.96
N TRP A 80 -13.00 9.52 -2.00
CA TRP A 80 -13.76 8.28 -1.92
C TRP A 80 -12.98 7.13 -2.57
N PRO A 81 -12.79 5.99 -1.88
CA PRO A 81 -13.06 5.68 -0.47
C PRO A 81 -11.80 5.74 0.43
N TYR A 82 -11.46 6.92 0.99
CA TYR A 82 -10.25 7.08 1.79
C TYR A 82 -10.35 6.45 3.20
N GLU A 83 -11.45 6.69 3.93
CA GLU A 83 -11.53 6.37 5.38
C GLU A 83 -12.35 5.11 5.72
N ARG A 84 -13.05 4.51 4.76
CA ARG A 84 -13.91 3.36 5.05
C ARG A 84 -13.09 2.09 4.94
N CYS A 85 -12.90 1.36 6.04
CA CYS A 85 -12.42 -0.01 5.98
C CYS A 85 -13.48 -0.91 5.32
N GLY A 86 -13.15 -1.49 4.16
CA GLY A 86 -14.03 -2.35 3.39
C GLY A 86 -14.05 -3.78 3.95
N LYS A 87 -14.97 -4.60 3.40
CA LYS A 87 -15.21 -5.96 3.91
C LYS A 87 -14.00 -6.88 3.75
N ALA A 88 -13.29 -6.79 2.63
CA ALA A 88 -12.13 -7.63 2.37
C ALA A 88 -11.00 -7.32 3.35
N MET A 89 -10.66 -6.04 3.51
CA MET A 89 -9.60 -5.61 4.42
C MET A 89 -9.95 -5.86 5.89
N SER A 90 -11.23 -5.71 6.26
CA SER A 90 -11.73 -6.12 7.58
C SER A 90 -11.49 -7.61 7.84
N ALA A 91 -11.82 -8.47 6.88
CA ALA A 91 -11.69 -9.92 7.02
C ALA A 91 -10.22 -10.38 7.12
N MET A 92 -9.30 -9.62 6.52
CA MET A 92 -7.86 -9.88 6.59
C MET A 92 -7.18 -9.20 7.80
N GLY A 93 -7.93 -8.45 8.62
CA GLY A 93 -7.37 -7.72 9.76
C GLY A 93 -6.44 -6.56 9.38
N GLY A 94 -6.46 -6.11 8.12
CA GLY A 94 -5.53 -5.09 7.61
C GLY A 94 -5.89 -3.66 8.01
N CYS A 95 -7.11 -3.40 8.45
CA CYS A 95 -7.58 -2.04 8.73
C CYS A 95 -7.02 -1.40 10.00
N SER A 96 -6.32 -2.16 10.84
CA SER A 96 -5.58 -1.60 11.98
C SER A 96 -4.17 -1.14 11.60
N GLN A 97 -3.68 -1.50 10.40
CA GLN A 97 -2.38 -1.08 9.91
C GLN A 97 -2.49 0.31 9.29
N PRO A 98 -1.69 1.31 9.73
CA PRO A 98 -1.63 2.60 9.05
C PRO A 98 -1.28 2.45 7.57
N LEU A 99 -1.87 3.27 6.69
CA LEU A 99 -1.60 3.21 5.25
C LEU A 99 -0.12 3.45 4.92
N ILE A 100 0.59 4.24 5.73
CA ILE A 100 2.04 4.44 5.64
C ILE A 100 2.80 3.12 5.79
N ASN A 101 2.54 2.37 6.87
CA ASN A 101 3.12 1.03 7.07
C ASN A 101 2.73 0.07 5.95
N PHE A 102 1.46 0.07 5.55
CA PHE A 102 0.94 -0.84 4.52
C PHE A 102 1.64 -0.65 3.17
N VAL A 103 1.80 0.60 2.72
CA VAL A 103 2.55 0.93 1.51
C VAL A 103 4.01 0.52 1.64
N GLY A 104 4.64 0.83 2.78
CA GLY A 104 6.02 0.47 3.07
C GLY A 104 6.33 -1.01 2.93
N ALA A 105 5.48 -1.85 3.52
CA ALA A 105 5.59 -3.31 3.42
C ALA A 105 5.32 -3.85 2.00
N SER A 106 4.69 -3.05 1.15
CA SER A 106 4.33 -3.41 -0.24
C SER A 106 5.25 -2.75 -1.28
N LEU A 107 6.32 -2.07 -0.86
CA LEU A 107 7.27 -1.45 -1.80
C LEU A 107 8.04 -2.53 -2.56
N ASP A 108 8.08 -2.39 -3.88
CA ASP A 108 8.93 -3.23 -4.70
C ASP A 108 10.41 -2.89 -4.47
N THR A 109 11.15 -3.90 -4.01
CA THR A 109 12.58 -3.83 -3.70
C THR A 109 13.45 -4.46 -4.78
N HIS A 110 12.87 -5.11 -5.79
CA HIS A 110 13.61 -5.85 -6.81
C HIS A 110 14.02 -4.97 -8.00
N ASP A 111 13.15 -4.06 -8.42
CA ASP A 111 13.40 -3.14 -9.53
C ASP A 111 13.21 -1.67 -9.09
N ALA A 112 14.32 -0.92 -9.09
CA ALA A 112 14.34 0.49 -8.73
C ALA A 112 13.51 1.36 -9.68
N ASP A 113 13.36 0.93 -10.93
CA ASP A 113 12.65 1.64 -12.00
C ASP A 113 11.23 1.10 -12.22
N SER A 114 10.75 0.20 -11.36
CA SER A 114 9.41 -0.36 -11.52
C SER A 114 8.33 0.70 -11.29
N ILE A 115 7.24 0.57 -12.04
CA ILE A 115 6.08 1.44 -11.86
C ILE A 115 5.44 1.25 -10.47
N MET A 116 5.54 0.04 -9.91
CA MET A 116 5.04 -0.30 -8.57
C MET A 116 5.80 0.51 -7.52
N ARG A 117 7.13 0.52 -7.57
CA ARG A 117 7.98 1.29 -6.65
C ARG A 117 7.71 2.80 -6.76
N ARG A 118 7.64 3.34 -7.98
CA ARG A 118 7.31 4.78 -8.19
C ARG A 118 5.94 5.14 -7.61
N ARG A 119 4.92 4.30 -7.83
CA ARG A 119 3.58 4.51 -7.25
C ARG A 119 3.60 4.39 -5.74
N GLY A 120 4.30 3.40 -5.19
CA GLY A 120 4.45 3.20 -3.75
C GLY A 120 4.98 4.44 -3.05
N TYR A 121 6.13 4.98 -3.49
CA TYR A 121 6.66 6.21 -2.90
C TYR A 121 5.76 7.43 -3.13
N ALA A 122 5.01 7.49 -4.23
CA ALA A 122 4.05 8.56 -4.44
C ALA A 122 2.84 8.47 -3.50
N LEU A 123 2.31 7.26 -3.28
CA LEU A 123 1.24 6.98 -2.32
C LEU A 123 1.70 7.26 -0.89
N LEU A 124 2.92 6.85 -0.52
CA LEU A 124 3.51 7.14 0.78
C LEU A 124 3.48 8.64 1.10
N ARG A 125 3.95 9.47 0.15
CA ARG A 125 3.90 10.95 0.30
C ARG A 125 2.48 11.48 0.32
N HIS A 126 1.59 10.93 -0.51
CA HIS A 126 0.20 11.35 -0.60
C HIS A 126 -0.54 11.09 0.72
N PHE A 127 -0.40 9.90 1.28
CA PHE A 127 -1.00 9.50 2.56
C PHE A 127 -0.47 10.32 3.73
N ALA A 128 0.85 10.57 3.78
CA ALA A 128 1.43 11.44 4.80
C ALA A 128 0.89 12.88 4.69
N ALA A 129 0.76 13.42 3.47
CA ALA A 129 0.18 14.74 3.24
C ALA A 129 -1.31 14.83 3.63
N ARG A 130 -2.02 13.70 3.65
CA ARG A 130 -3.40 13.59 4.14
C ARG A 130 -3.52 13.40 5.64
N GLY A 131 -2.41 13.35 6.37
CA GLY A 131 -2.38 13.23 7.82
C GLY A 131 -2.34 11.79 8.34
N GLU A 132 -2.04 10.79 7.49
CA GLU A 132 -1.78 9.44 7.99
C GLU A 132 -0.58 9.43 8.94
N PRO A 133 -0.63 8.63 10.02
CA PRO A 133 0.38 8.68 11.06
C PRO A 133 1.68 8.05 10.55
N VAL A 134 2.66 8.89 10.23
CA VAL A 134 4.02 8.47 9.83
C VAL A 134 4.75 7.72 10.95
N ASN A 135 4.33 7.92 12.19
CA ASN A 135 4.83 7.24 13.39
C ASN A 135 3.80 6.26 13.99
N GLY A 136 2.78 5.87 13.21
CA GLY A 136 1.75 4.94 13.66
C GLY A 136 2.31 3.54 13.89
N TYR A 137 1.95 2.89 14.98
CA TYR A 137 2.45 1.56 15.28
C TYR A 137 1.60 0.49 14.62
N TYR A 138 2.25 -0.54 14.08
CA TYR A 138 1.62 -1.79 13.68
C TYR A 138 2.45 -2.97 14.18
N HIS A 139 1.82 -3.89 14.91
CA HIS A 139 2.51 -5.00 15.60
C HIS A 139 3.72 -4.57 16.44
N GLY A 140 3.64 -3.40 17.07
CA GLY A 140 4.71 -2.85 17.91
C GLY A 140 5.81 -2.08 17.17
N LEU A 141 5.71 -1.97 15.85
CA LEU A 141 6.70 -1.28 15.01
C LEU A 141 6.09 -0.04 14.37
N ALA A 142 6.70 1.13 14.59
CA ALA A 142 6.55 2.28 13.70
C ALA A 142 7.21 2.02 12.32
N PRO A 143 6.80 2.72 11.24
CA PRO A 143 7.37 2.58 9.90
C PRO A 143 8.89 2.62 9.83
N VAL A 144 9.53 3.45 10.66
CA VAL A 144 11.00 3.57 10.69
C VAL A 144 11.67 2.25 11.10
N HIS A 145 11.05 1.47 11.99
CA HIS A 145 11.54 0.16 12.39
C HIS A 145 11.33 -0.89 11.30
N GLU A 146 10.26 -0.80 10.51
CA GLU A 146 10.06 -1.67 9.34
C GLU A 146 11.13 -1.40 8.28
N ALA A 147 11.45 -0.12 8.03
CA ALA A 147 12.55 0.22 7.13
C ALA A 147 13.88 -0.40 7.58
N VAL A 148 14.16 -0.37 8.89
CA VAL A 148 15.32 -1.08 9.49
C VAL A 148 15.20 -2.57 9.23
N LEU A 149 14.09 -3.21 9.63
CA LEU A 149 13.87 -4.66 9.51
C LEU A 149 14.02 -5.19 8.07
N TYR A 150 13.62 -4.39 7.08
CA TYR A 150 13.73 -4.74 5.66
C TYR A 150 15.06 -4.32 5.03
N ALA A 151 15.96 -3.70 5.80
CA ALA A 151 17.19 -3.10 5.31
C ALA A 151 16.96 -2.16 4.10
N ASN A 152 15.85 -1.43 4.09
CA ASN A 152 15.43 -0.60 2.96
C ASN A 152 15.77 0.88 3.21
N ILE A 153 16.96 1.28 2.76
CA ILE A 153 17.50 2.64 2.92
C ILE A 153 16.64 3.69 2.22
N ASP A 154 16.12 3.41 1.03
CA ASP A 154 15.27 4.35 0.31
C ASP A 154 13.94 4.59 1.03
N TYR A 155 13.37 3.54 1.62
CA TYR A 155 12.18 3.66 2.47
C TYR A 155 12.48 4.44 3.74
N LEU A 156 13.63 4.18 4.40
CA LEU A 156 14.10 4.97 5.54
C LEU A 156 14.16 6.46 5.19
N HIS A 157 14.87 6.83 4.12
CA HIS A 157 15.00 8.23 3.72
C HIS A 157 13.66 8.88 3.41
N ALA A 158 12.74 8.15 2.76
CA ALA A 158 11.40 8.64 2.48
C ALA A 158 10.64 8.94 3.79
N LEU A 159 10.69 8.02 4.76
CA LEU A 159 10.04 8.20 6.06
C LEU A 159 10.64 9.37 6.86
N LEU A 160 11.97 9.47 6.94
CA LEU A 160 12.64 10.57 7.66
C LEU A 160 12.27 11.94 7.07
N ARG A 161 12.20 12.05 5.73
CA ARG A 161 11.74 13.28 5.05
C ARG A 161 10.27 13.60 5.34
N LEU A 162 9.46 12.60 5.66
CA LEU A 162 8.06 12.74 6.05
C LEU A 162 7.88 13.00 7.55
N GLY A 163 8.98 13.11 8.31
CA GLY A 163 8.94 13.39 9.75
C GLY A 163 8.82 12.15 10.63
N ALA A 164 9.23 10.98 10.12
CA ALA A 164 9.37 9.80 10.96
C ALA A 164 10.41 10.04 12.07
N ASP A 165 10.08 9.60 13.27
CA ASP A 165 10.93 9.76 14.45
C ASP A 165 11.71 8.46 14.72
N PRO A 166 13.03 8.44 14.48
CA PRO A 166 13.86 7.25 14.71
C PRO A 166 14.12 6.95 16.19
N GLU A 167 13.78 7.86 17.11
CA GLU A 167 13.97 7.69 18.55
C GLU A 167 12.79 6.96 19.23
N LEU A 168 11.71 6.70 18.49
CA LEU A 168 10.55 5.99 19.02
C LEU A 168 10.93 4.56 19.43
N PRO A 169 10.52 4.09 20.61
CA PRO A 169 10.84 2.74 21.05
C PRO A 169 9.94 1.70 20.39
N ILE A 170 10.47 0.52 20.10
CA ILE A 170 9.69 -0.64 19.66
C ILE A 170 8.80 -1.16 20.80
N ASP A 171 7.51 -1.33 20.53
CA ASP A 171 6.51 -1.85 21.48
C ASP A 171 6.13 -3.31 21.18
N SER A 172 7.10 -4.22 21.34
CA SER A 172 6.88 -5.67 21.21
C SER A 172 7.36 -6.43 22.45
N PRO A 173 6.62 -6.45 23.58
CA PRO A 173 7.08 -6.96 24.88
C PRO A 173 7.64 -8.39 24.87
N GLU A 174 7.22 -9.21 23.93
CA GLU A 174 7.65 -10.60 23.75
C GLU A 174 8.98 -10.75 22.97
N LYS A 175 9.56 -9.65 22.46
CA LYS A 175 10.76 -9.66 21.62
C LYS A 175 11.98 -9.16 22.38
N ALA A 176 13.15 -9.69 22.03
CA ALA A 176 14.43 -9.30 22.63
C ALA A 176 14.85 -7.84 22.33
N PHE A 177 14.21 -7.21 21.34
CA PHE A 177 14.44 -5.83 20.92
C PHE A 177 13.29 -4.90 21.37
N HIS A 178 12.43 -5.35 22.30
CA HIS A 178 11.47 -4.45 22.94
C HIS A 178 12.19 -3.26 23.58
N GLY A 179 11.63 -2.07 23.41
CA GLY A 179 12.19 -0.82 23.91
C GLY A 179 13.32 -0.24 23.06
N PHE A 180 13.82 -0.95 22.04
CA PHE A 180 14.86 -0.41 21.18
C PHE A 180 14.31 0.68 20.28
N ASN A 181 15.04 1.77 20.11
CA ASN A 181 14.78 2.72 19.03
C ASN A 181 15.35 2.21 17.69
N ALA A 182 15.21 2.99 16.59
CA ALA A 182 15.68 2.57 15.27
C ALA A 182 17.20 2.36 15.21
N PHE A 183 17.98 3.14 15.96
CA PHE A 183 19.45 3.02 16.01
C PHE A 183 19.89 1.75 16.75
N GLU A 184 19.32 1.51 17.93
CA GLU A 184 19.58 0.32 18.74
C GLU A 184 19.13 -0.94 18.00
N PHE A 185 17.99 -0.88 17.31
CA PHE A 185 17.49 -1.98 16.51
C PHE A 185 18.38 -2.27 15.29
N ALA A 186 18.85 -1.23 14.59
CA ALA A 186 19.81 -1.38 13.50
C ALA A 186 21.13 -2.01 13.97
N ALA A 187 21.68 -1.54 15.10
CA ALA A 187 22.90 -2.12 15.69
C ALA A 187 22.70 -3.59 16.11
N PHE A 188 21.54 -3.92 16.69
CA PHE A 188 21.17 -5.29 17.03
C PHE A 188 21.12 -6.19 15.79
N LEU A 189 20.52 -5.75 14.70
CA LEU A 189 20.46 -6.53 13.46
C LEU A 189 21.82 -6.61 12.74
N GLU A 190 22.61 -5.54 12.74
CA GLU A 190 23.99 -5.52 12.22
C GLU A 190 24.87 -6.56 12.93
N SER A 191 24.71 -6.74 14.24
CA SER A 191 25.44 -7.77 15.00
C SER A 191 25.15 -9.20 14.54
N ARG A 192 24.01 -9.42 13.87
CA ARG A 192 23.57 -10.72 13.35
C ARG A 192 23.83 -10.88 11.86
N ASN A 193 23.77 -9.78 11.11
CA ASN A 193 24.03 -9.73 9.68
C ASN A 193 24.67 -8.39 9.31
N GLN A 194 26.00 -8.33 9.42
CA GLN A 194 26.72 -7.09 9.25
C GLN A 194 26.62 -6.54 7.81
N GLU A 195 26.66 -7.41 6.81
CA GLU A 195 26.67 -7.02 5.40
C GLU A 195 25.39 -6.27 5.00
N ALA A 196 24.22 -6.76 5.44
CA ALA A 196 22.95 -6.15 5.09
C ALA A 196 22.66 -4.82 5.81
N TYR A 197 23.27 -4.57 6.98
CA TYR A 197 22.87 -3.48 7.88
C TYR A 197 23.93 -2.40 8.11
N ARG A 198 25.18 -2.62 7.71
CA ARG A 198 26.26 -1.64 7.89
C ARG A 198 25.93 -0.28 7.27
N ASP A 199 25.45 -0.28 6.02
CA ASP A 199 25.10 0.95 5.32
C ASP A 199 23.85 1.61 5.95
N PHE A 200 22.89 0.81 6.42
CA PHE A 200 21.68 1.32 7.05
C PHE A 200 21.98 2.13 8.32
N ARG A 201 22.85 1.60 9.19
CA ARG A 201 23.24 2.30 10.43
C ARG A 201 23.94 3.62 10.13
N ARG A 202 24.83 3.63 9.13
CA ARG A 202 25.54 4.84 8.69
C ARG A 202 24.57 5.94 8.24
N GLU A 203 23.52 5.58 7.49
CA GLU A 203 22.52 6.55 7.02
C GLU A 203 21.66 7.12 8.16
N LEU A 204 21.26 6.28 9.13
CA LEU A 204 20.57 6.73 10.34
C LEU A 204 21.42 7.74 11.14
N GLU A 205 22.69 7.41 11.39
CA GLU A 205 23.64 8.29 12.11
C GLU A 205 23.85 9.61 11.36
N ALA A 206 23.99 9.55 10.03
CA ALA A 206 24.16 10.74 9.18
C ALA A 206 22.96 11.69 9.27
N TYR A 207 21.73 11.16 9.37
CA TYR A 207 20.53 11.96 9.59
C TYR A 207 20.55 12.66 10.95
N ALA A 208 20.88 11.95 12.03
CA ALA A 208 20.95 12.52 13.38
C ALA A 208 21.93 13.70 13.46
N HIS A 209 23.10 13.59 12.80
CA HIS A 209 24.06 14.68 12.75
C HIS A 209 23.52 15.93 12.03
N GLN A 210 22.70 15.75 10.99
CA GLN A 210 22.12 16.87 10.23
C GLN A 210 21.01 17.61 11.01
N THR A 211 20.18 16.89 11.75
CA THR A 211 19.09 17.47 12.56
C THR A 211 19.61 18.16 13.82
N HIS A 212 20.64 17.63 14.47
CA HIS A 212 21.32 18.30 15.58
C HIS A 212 22.06 19.58 15.16
N PHE A 213 22.61 19.63 13.94
CA PHE A 213 23.26 20.85 13.44
C PHE A 213 22.25 21.94 13.03
N SER A 214 21.05 21.55 12.60
CA SER A 214 19.99 22.47 12.15
C SER A 214 19.15 23.07 13.30
N SER A 215 19.21 22.49 14.51
CA SER A 215 18.52 22.98 15.72
C SER A 215 19.37 23.93 16.57
N GLY A 216 20.55 24.33 16.07
CA GLY A 216 21.41 25.36 16.67
C GLY A 216 20.79 26.75 16.62
N VAL A 217 19.85 27.03 17.52
CA VAL A 217 19.53 28.40 17.93
C VAL A 217 20.81 28.99 18.55
N PRO A 218 21.35 30.10 18.05
CA PRO A 218 22.48 30.76 18.70
C PRO A 218 22.01 31.29 20.07
N ASN A 219 22.79 30.99 21.10
CA ASN A 219 22.69 31.66 22.41
C ASN A 219 22.81 33.19 22.27
#